data_AF-A0A941AE21-F1
#
_entry.id   AF-A0A941AE21-F1
#
_cell.length_a   1.000
_cell.length_b   1.000
_cell.length_c   1.000
_cell.angle_alpha   90.00
_cell.angle_beta   90.00
_cell.angle_gamma   90.00
#
_symmetry.space_group_name_H-M   'P 1'
#
loop_
_entity.id
_entity.type
_entity.pdbx_description
1 polymer ?
#
loop_
_entity_poly.entity_id
_entity_poly.type
_entity_poly.pdbx_seq_one_letter_code
_entity_poly.pdbx_strand_id
1 'polypeptide(L)'
;MNVKEQLAGAIARAAAEAVAEGSLPQGALPEVFLEVPPEKNFGDYATNFAMQAARTLKANPRKIAEAIVAHLQFPWLDRAEIAGPGFINFFLKPDWLYGLLQEILDRGETYGNTETGGKQKIQIEFVSA
;
A
#
# COMPACT_ATOMS: atom_id res chain seq x y z
N MET A 1 8.03 10.03 1.87
CA MET A 1 7.82 8.66 1.38
C MET A 1 6.41 8.22 1.73
N ASN A 2 5.56 7.85 0.75
CA ASN A 2 4.17 7.46 1.02
C ASN A 2 4.07 5.94 1.21
N VAL A 3 3.96 5.47 2.46
CA VAL A 3 3.86 4.03 2.79
C VAL A 3 2.71 3.35 2.06
N LYS A 4 1.60 4.07 1.83
CA LYS A 4 0.45 3.55 1.08
C LYS A 4 0.84 3.19 -0.36
N GLU A 5 1.59 4.05 -1.05
CA GLU A 5 2.05 3.79 -2.42
C GLU A 5 3.02 2.62 -2.48
N GLN A 6 3.92 2.52 -1.51
CA GLN A 6 4.88 1.41 -1.44
C GLN A 6 4.18 0.08 -1.20
N LEU A 7 3.23 0.04 -0.25
CA LEU A 7 2.47 -1.16 0.03
C LEU A 7 1.59 -1.56 -1.16
N ALA A 8 0.95 -0.59 -1.83
CA ALA A 8 0.15 -0.86 -3.03
C ALA A 8 1.01 -1.44 -4.16
N GLY A 9 2.16 -0.82 -4.44
CA GLY A 9 3.12 -1.32 -5.45
C GLY A 9 3.66 -2.71 -5.09
N ALA A 10 3.91 -2.97 -3.82
CA ALA A 10 4.36 -4.27 -3.33
C ALA A 10 3.32 -5.37 -3.54
N ILE A 11 2.04 -5.09 -3.23
CA ILE A 11 0.93 -6.04 -3.45
C ILE A 11 0.79 -6.36 -4.94
N ALA A 12 0.83 -5.35 -5.81
CA ALA A 12 0.74 -5.55 -7.25
C ALA A 12 1.90 -6.43 -7.76
N ARG A 13 3.12 -6.16 -7.30
CA ARG A 13 4.30 -6.94 -7.66
C ARG A 13 4.22 -8.38 -7.14
N ALA A 14 3.88 -8.57 -5.86
CA ALA A 14 3.72 -9.88 -5.25
C ALA A 14 2.69 -10.75 -6.00
N ALA A 15 1.56 -10.16 -6.40
CA ALA A 15 0.57 -10.86 -7.20
C ALA A 15 1.10 -11.23 -8.60
N ALA A 16 1.86 -10.33 -9.24
CA ALA A 16 2.46 -10.60 -10.54
C ALA A 16 3.55 -11.69 -10.49
N GLU A 17 4.40 -11.68 -9.45
CA GLU A 17 5.40 -12.71 -9.18
C GLU A 17 4.73 -14.08 -8.98
N ALA A 18 3.69 -14.14 -8.13
CA ALA A 18 2.95 -15.38 -7.91
C ALA A 18 2.28 -15.93 -9.17
N VAL A 19 1.85 -15.06 -10.11
CA VAL A 19 1.34 -15.48 -11.43
C VAL A 19 2.46 -15.97 -12.33
N ALA A 20 3.62 -15.29 -12.33
CA ALA A 20 4.77 -15.66 -13.15
C ALA A 20 5.38 -17.02 -12.75
N GLU A 21 5.38 -17.32 -11.45
CA GLU A 21 5.87 -18.59 -10.90
C GLU A 21 4.86 -19.75 -11.02
N GLY A 22 3.63 -19.46 -11.44
CA GLY A 22 2.56 -20.45 -11.60
C GLY A 22 1.83 -20.81 -10.29
N SER A 23 2.14 -20.13 -9.19
CA SER A 23 1.42 -20.23 -7.91
C SER A 23 -0.01 -19.71 -8.00
N LEU A 24 -0.26 -18.73 -8.88
CA LEU A 24 -1.59 -18.22 -9.23
C LEU A 24 -1.88 -18.41 -10.73
N PRO A 25 -3.14 -18.64 -11.13
CA PRO A 25 -3.50 -18.72 -12.54
C PRO A 25 -3.25 -17.39 -13.28
N GLN A 26 -3.06 -17.46 -14.60
CA GLN A 26 -2.94 -16.27 -15.45
C GLN A 26 -4.26 -15.48 -15.51
N GLY A 27 -4.15 -14.14 -15.47
CA GLY A 27 -5.30 -13.25 -15.63
C GLY A 27 -4.95 -11.79 -15.34
N ALA A 28 -5.88 -10.89 -15.65
CA ALA A 28 -5.70 -9.46 -15.39
C ALA A 28 -5.76 -9.18 -13.88
N LEU A 29 -4.76 -8.46 -13.36
CA LEU A 29 -4.75 -7.99 -11.98
C LEU A 29 -5.47 -6.63 -11.89
N PRO A 30 -6.36 -6.43 -10.92
CA PRO A 30 -7.02 -5.15 -10.72
C PRO A 30 -6.04 -4.11 -10.16
N GLU A 31 -6.49 -2.86 -10.05
CA GLU A 31 -5.73 -1.83 -9.32
C GLU A 31 -5.76 -2.13 -7.80
N VAL A 32 -4.66 -1.84 -7.11
CA VAL A 32 -4.56 -2.06 -5.66
C VAL A 32 -5.13 -0.84 -4.93
N PHE A 33 -6.23 -1.05 -4.22
CA PHE A 33 -6.77 -0.05 -3.31
C PHE A 33 -6.46 -0.41 -1.85
N LEU A 34 -5.87 0.54 -1.12
CA LEU A 34 -5.63 0.45 0.31
C LEU A 34 -6.55 1.42 1.05
N GLU A 35 -7.17 0.92 2.12
CA GLU A 35 -8.01 1.68 3.03
C GLU A 35 -7.46 1.63 4.45
N VAL A 36 -7.89 2.59 5.28
CA VAL A 36 -7.64 2.55 6.73
C VAL A 36 -8.88 1.91 7.37
N PRO A 37 -8.74 0.75 8.05
CA PRO A 37 -9.88 0.10 8.68
C PRO A 37 -10.54 0.98 9.74
N PRO A 38 -11.87 0.92 9.90
CA PRO A 38 -12.56 1.70 10.93
C PRO A 38 -12.20 1.23 12.35
N GLU A 39 -11.88 -0.04 12.53
CA GLU A 39 -11.47 -0.63 13.80
C GLU A 39 -9.96 -0.91 13.81
N LYS A 40 -9.26 -0.41 14.83
CA LYS A 40 -7.80 -0.59 14.97
C LYS A 40 -7.35 -2.05 15.05
N ASN A 41 -8.24 -2.96 15.44
CA ASN A 41 -7.94 -4.39 15.52
C ASN A 41 -7.73 -5.03 14.13
N PHE A 42 -8.15 -4.35 13.05
CA PHE A 42 -7.92 -4.79 11.68
C PHE A 42 -6.65 -4.18 11.05
N GLY A 43 -5.75 -3.63 11.86
CA GLY A 43 -4.47 -3.09 11.43
C GLY A 43 -4.52 -1.64 10.97
N ASP A 44 -3.39 -1.16 10.47
CA ASP A 44 -3.20 0.21 10.01
C ASP A 44 -3.73 0.42 8.59
N TYR A 45 -3.63 -0.62 7.76
CA TYR A 45 -4.15 -0.65 6.40
C TYR A 45 -4.84 -1.97 6.09
N ALA A 46 -5.80 -1.94 5.19
CA ALA A 46 -6.40 -3.15 4.64
C ALA A 46 -6.62 -3.05 3.13
N THR A 47 -6.78 -4.21 2.49
CA THR A 47 -7.17 -4.31 1.08
C THR A 47 -8.10 -5.50 0.81
N ASN A 48 -9.02 -5.31 -0.12
CA ASN A 48 -9.87 -6.37 -0.68
C ASN A 48 -9.34 -6.89 -2.03
N PHE A 49 -8.11 -6.53 -2.41
CA PHE A 49 -7.51 -6.84 -3.71
C PHE A 49 -7.66 -8.31 -4.11
N ALA A 50 -7.42 -9.25 -3.19
CA ALA A 50 -7.49 -10.68 -3.50
C ALA A 50 -8.91 -11.12 -3.93
N MET A 51 -9.96 -10.51 -3.36
CA MET A 51 -11.35 -10.75 -3.76
C MET A 51 -11.66 -10.20 -5.15
N GLN A 52 -11.11 -9.04 -5.49
CA GLN A 52 -11.29 -8.46 -6.83
C GLN A 52 -10.55 -9.31 -7.88
N ALA A 53 -9.32 -9.72 -7.58
CA ALA A 53 -8.50 -10.56 -8.45
C ALA A 53 -9.07 -11.98 -8.63
N ALA A 54 -9.81 -12.52 -7.66
CA ALA A 54 -10.40 -13.86 -7.76
C ALA A 54 -11.30 -14.04 -8.99
N ARG A 55 -11.99 -12.98 -9.43
CA ARG A 55 -12.88 -13.03 -10.61
C ARG A 55 -12.09 -13.25 -11.90
N THR A 56 -10.96 -12.57 -12.05
CA THR A 56 -10.15 -12.62 -13.27
C THR A 56 -9.21 -13.82 -13.27
N LEU A 57 -8.60 -14.14 -12.12
CA LEU A 57 -7.71 -15.29 -11.96
C LEU A 57 -8.46 -16.62 -11.82
N LYS A 58 -9.79 -16.59 -11.63
CA LYS A 58 -10.63 -17.79 -11.38
C LYS A 58 -10.07 -18.68 -10.26
N ALA A 59 -9.50 -18.04 -9.24
CA ALA A 59 -8.87 -18.69 -8.10
C ALA A 59 -9.59 -18.32 -6.79
N ASN A 60 -9.41 -19.14 -5.77
CA ASN A 60 -9.94 -18.87 -4.45
C ASN A 60 -9.28 -17.57 -3.90
N PRO A 61 -10.05 -16.55 -3.48
CA PRO A 61 -9.48 -15.29 -3.00
C PRO A 61 -8.57 -15.47 -1.79
N ARG A 62 -8.82 -16.47 -0.93
CA ARG A 62 -7.94 -16.76 0.19
C ARG A 62 -6.57 -17.27 -0.26
N LYS A 63 -6.52 -18.10 -1.31
CA LYS A 63 -5.25 -18.55 -1.91
C LYS A 63 -4.48 -17.39 -2.55
N ILE A 64 -5.20 -16.45 -3.18
CA ILE A 64 -4.59 -15.24 -3.73
C ILE A 64 -3.98 -14.40 -2.60
N ALA A 65 -4.72 -14.20 -1.50
CA ALA A 65 -4.21 -13.49 -0.34
C ALA A 65 -2.97 -14.18 0.28
N GLU A 66 -2.99 -15.50 0.42
CA GLU A 66 -1.86 -16.29 0.92
C GLU A 66 -0.62 -16.13 0.04
N ALA A 67 -0.79 -16.21 -1.29
CA ALA A 67 0.30 -16.02 -2.25
C ALA A 67 0.89 -14.61 -2.15
N ILE A 68 0.05 -13.57 -2.04
CA ILE A 68 0.50 -12.19 -1.87
C ILE A 68 1.29 -12.04 -0.58
N VAL A 69 0.72 -12.47 0.55
CA VAL A 69 1.37 -12.34 1.88
C VAL A 69 2.71 -13.07 1.92
N ALA A 70 2.85 -14.22 1.24
CA ALA A 70 4.11 -14.95 1.16
C ALA A 70 5.25 -14.17 0.46
N HIS A 71 4.91 -13.22 -0.42
CA HIS A 71 5.87 -12.40 -1.16
C HIS A 71 6.10 -11.01 -0.53
N LEU A 72 5.40 -10.67 0.55
CA LEU A 72 5.56 -9.39 1.23
C LEU A 72 6.61 -9.50 2.34
N GLN A 73 7.78 -8.90 2.10
CA GLN A 73 8.81 -8.72 3.13
C GLN A 73 9.27 -7.27 3.16
N PHE A 74 8.95 -6.57 4.25
CA PHE A 74 9.36 -5.18 4.46
C PHE A 74 9.89 -4.96 5.88
N PRO A 75 10.95 -4.16 6.07
CA PRO A 75 11.47 -3.85 7.40
C PRO A 75 10.45 -3.18 8.33
N TRP A 76 9.50 -2.42 7.77
CA TRP A 76 8.49 -1.64 8.50
C TRP A 76 7.14 -2.36 8.67
N LEU A 77 6.94 -3.51 8.02
CA LEU A 77 5.74 -4.34 8.20
C LEU A 77 5.97 -5.26 9.39
N ASP A 78 5.09 -5.21 10.40
CA ASP A 78 5.12 -6.16 11.53
C ASP A 78 4.53 -7.50 11.06
N ARG A 79 3.30 -7.47 10.55
CA ARG A 79 2.62 -8.65 10.02
C ARG A 79 1.49 -8.29 9.05
N ALA A 80 1.09 -9.27 8.26
CA ALA A 80 -0.12 -9.23 7.45
C ALA A 80 -1.02 -10.41 7.83
N GLU A 81 -2.31 -10.14 8.06
CA GLU A 81 -3.30 -11.14 8.47
C GLU A 81 -4.40 -11.27 7.42
N ILE A 82 -4.82 -12.50 7.14
CA ILE A 82 -5.87 -12.78 6.15
C ILE A 82 -7.21 -13.00 6.85
N ALA A 83 -8.12 -12.05 6.69
CA ALA A 83 -9.46 -12.09 7.25
C ALA A 83 -10.50 -12.60 6.24
N GLY A 84 -11.47 -13.37 6.74
CA GLY A 84 -12.61 -13.85 5.98
C GLY A 84 -12.22 -14.50 4.63
N PRO A 85 -12.87 -14.12 3.52
CA PRO A 85 -12.67 -14.76 2.22
C PRO A 85 -11.38 -14.34 1.50
N GLY A 86 -10.64 -13.35 1.99
CA GLY A 86 -9.44 -12.82 1.34
C GLY A 86 -9.17 -11.33 1.56
N PHE A 87 -9.68 -10.73 2.64
CA PHE A 87 -9.20 -9.42 3.07
C PHE A 87 -7.80 -9.57 3.64
N ILE A 88 -6.91 -8.63 3.34
CA ILE A 88 -5.56 -8.60 3.92
C ILE A 88 -5.45 -7.35 4.78
N ASN A 89 -5.20 -7.57 6.06
CA ASN A 89 -5.00 -6.55 7.09
C ASN A 89 -3.50 -6.42 7.36
N PHE A 90 -2.96 -5.21 7.35
CA PHE A 90 -1.54 -4.93 7.51
C PHE A 90 -1.29 -4.18 8.82
N PHE A 91 -0.33 -4.68 9.59
CA PHE A 91 0.09 -4.11 10.85
C PHE A 91 1.53 -3.62 10.68
N LEU A 92 1.76 -2.33 10.92
CA LEU A 92 3.08 -1.72 10.82
C LEU A 92 3.81 -1.83 12.16
N LYS A 93 5.14 -1.89 12.12
CA LYS A 93 5.94 -1.91 13.34
C LYS A 93 5.85 -0.57 14.08
N PRO A 94 5.76 -0.51 15.41
CA PRO A 94 5.62 0.76 16.14
C PRO A 94 6.68 1.83 15.82
N ASP A 95 7.87 1.40 15.42
CA ASP A 95 9.01 2.24 15.04
C ASP A 95 9.06 2.60 13.55
N TRP A 96 8.06 2.23 12.75
CA TRP A 96 8.01 2.49 11.30
C TRP A 96 8.15 3.98 10.96
N LEU A 97 7.71 4.86 11.87
CA LEU A 97 7.79 6.31 11.74
C LEU A 97 9.15 6.91 12.15
N TYR A 98 10.01 6.16 12.84
CA TYR A 98 11.23 6.75 13.43
C TYR A 98 12.20 7.24 12.36
N GLY A 99 12.34 6.50 11.25
CA GLY A 99 13.12 6.96 10.10
C GLY A 99 12.55 8.24 9.48
N LEU A 100 11.23 8.37 9.39
CA LEU A 100 10.58 9.58 8.91
C LEU A 100 10.79 10.76 9.87
N LEU A 101 10.67 10.53 11.18
CA LEU A 101 10.92 11.55 12.19
C LEU A 101 12.37 12.05 12.10
N GLN A 102 13.33 11.14 11.90
CA GLN A 102 14.71 11.51 11.67
C GLN A 102 14.88 12.36 10.41
N GLU A 103 14.26 11.99 9.28
CA GLU A 103 14.27 12.80 8.06
C GLU A 103 13.70 14.20 8.29
N ILE A 104 12.61 14.32 9.06
CA ILE A 104 12.00 15.61 9.43
C ILE A 104 12.99 16.46 10.22
N LEU A 105 13.65 15.88 11.22
CA LEU A 105 14.62 16.58 12.05
C LEU A 105 15.86 17.00 11.23
N ASP A 106 16.34 16.14 10.33
CA ASP A 106 17.48 16.41 9.46
C ASP A 106 17.19 17.53 8.45
N ARG A 107 15.97 17.57 7.91
CA ARG A 107 15.54 18.60 6.94
C ARG A 107 15.12 19.92 7.58
N GLY A 108 14.72 19.90 8.85
CA GLY A 108 14.32 21.07 9.63
C GLY A 108 13.27 21.93 8.92
N GLU A 109 13.53 23.24 8.80
CA GLU A 109 12.61 24.21 8.18
C GLU A 109 12.32 23.95 6.70
N THR A 110 13.11 23.11 6.03
CA THR A 110 12.91 22.77 4.62
C THR A 110 12.09 21.49 4.42
N TYR A 111 11.69 20.82 5.50
CA TYR A 111 10.78 19.69 5.42
C TYR A 111 9.41 20.14 4.87
N GLY A 112 8.86 19.40 3.91
CA GLY A 112 7.61 19.76 3.24
C GLY A 112 7.76 20.69 2.04
N ASN A 113 8.93 21.31 1.83
CA ASN A 113 9.22 21.98 0.57
C ASN A 113 9.21 20.95 -0.56
N THR A 114 8.55 21.32 -1.66
CA THR A 114 8.46 20.49 -2.85
C THR A 114 8.85 21.29 -4.09
N GLU A 115 9.46 20.62 -5.05
CA GLU A 115 9.68 21.15 -6.39
C GLU A 115 8.47 20.87 -7.31
N THR A 116 7.36 20.35 -6.77
CA THR A 116 6.11 20.14 -7.51
C THR A 116 5.66 21.44 -8.17
N GLY A 117 5.43 21.41 -9.48
CA GLY A 117 5.13 22.61 -10.28
C GLY A 117 6.37 23.30 -10.87
N GLY A 118 7.58 22.87 -10.51
CA GLY A 118 8.84 23.36 -11.07
C GLY A 118 8.97 24.89 -11.04
N LYS A 119 9.43 25.48 -12.14
CA LYS A 119 9.56 26.95 -12.30
C LYS A 119 8.30 27.61 -12.88
N GLN A 120 7.13 27.00 -12.75
CA GLN A 120 5.89 27.56 -13.29
C GLN A 120 5.42 28.75 -12.43
N LYS A 121 4.92 29.80 -13.09
CA LYS A 121 4.29 30.93 -12.42
C LYS A 121 2.83 30.56 -12.08
N ILE A 122 2.44 30.73 -10.83
CA ILE A 122 1.07 30.51 -10.36
C ILE A 122 0.44 31.88 -10.08
N GLN A 123 -0.71 32.18 -10.70
CA GLN A 123 -1.52 33.35 -10.38
C GLN A 123 -2.42 33.00 -9.20
N ILE A 124 -2.30 33.76 -8.11
CA ILE A 124 -3.13 33.62 -6.92
C ILE A 124 -3.98 34.89 -6.81
N GLU A 125 -5.29 34.76 -7.05
CA GLU A 125 -6.26 35.81 -6.75
C GLU A 125 -7.01 35.41 -5.48
N PHE A 126 -7.02 36.31 -4.49
CA PHE A 126 -7.79 36.13 -3.26
C PHE A 126 -8.56 37.42 -2.96
N VAL A 127 -9.77 37.24 -2.45
CA VAL A 127 -10.81 38.22 -2.08
C VAL A 127 -10.45 39.69 -2.34
N SER A 128 -11.02 40.25 -3.40
CA SER A 128 -11.06 41.69 -3.66
C SER A 128 -12.19 42.30 -2.82
N ALA A 129 -11.83 43.15 -1.85
CA ALA A 129 -12.81 44.00 -1.13
C ALA A 129 -13.29 45.15 -2.01
#